data_AF-A0A935H7M3-F1
#
_entry.id   AF-A0A935H7M3-F1
#
_cell.length_a   1.000
_cell.length_b   1.000
_cell.length_c   1.000
_cell.angle_alpha   90.00
_cell.angle_beta   90.00
_cell.angle_gamma   90.00
#
_symmetry.space_group_name_H-M   'P 1'
#
loop_
_entity.id
_entity.type
_entity.pdbx_description
1 polymer ?
#
loop_
_entity_poly.entity_id
_entity_poly.type
_entity_poly.pdbx_seq_one_letter_code
_entity_poly.pdbx_strand_id
1 'polypeptide(L)'
;MQASVHAVGTVAGLQLSIKPSGAKSWILRTKVGSRRTDIGLGGYPDVPLAMAHERARETLTSIRSGVDPVAERRATRGAIEWTFKTCALAYIKEHKPSWKNVKHGDQWTNTLETYVYPHFGDKHVRMWRHRTSLRCCGPYWSTKNETMVRVRNRIELVLSWLQRRGHVRLLEQAACCRGHER
;
A
#
# COMPACT_ATOMS: atom_id res chain seq x y z
N MET A 1 11.68 26.93 10.80
CA MET A 1 12.94 26.71 10.02
C MET A 1 12.58 26.11 8.68
N GLN A 2 12.94 26.75 7.57
CA GLN A 2 12.54 26.36 6.22
C GLN A 2 13.60 25.44 5.61
N ALA A 3 13.18 24.47 4.77
CA ALA A 3 14.13 23.62 4.06
C ALA A 3 14.93 24.45 3.05
N SER A 4 16.26 24.27 2.99
CA SER A 4 17.10 24.91 1.99
C SER A 4 17.21 24.03 0.75
N VAL A 5 17.30 24.66 -0.42
CA VAL A 5 17.34 23.97 -1.71
C VAL A 5 18.49 24.55 -2.53
N HIS A 6 19.40 23.68 -2.98
CA HIS A 6 20.61 24.07 -3.69
C HIS A 6 20.58 23.52 -5.12
N ALA A 7 20.71 24.36 -6.14
CA ALA A 7 20.75 23.92 -7.52
C ALA A 7 22.10 23.26 -7.86
N VAL A 8 22.08 22.21 -8.67
CA VAL A 8 23.26 21.34 -8.93
C VAL A 8 23.91 21.62 -10.30
N GLY A 9 23.38 22.60 -11.05
CA GLY A 9 23.99 23.17 -12.26
C GLY A 9 24.03 22.27 -13.52
N THR A 10 24.15 20.95 -13.36
CA THR A 10 24.40 20.02 -14.49
C THR A 10 23.12 19.56 -15.18
N VAL A 11 22.03 19.35 -14.43
CA VAL A 11 20.73 18.97 -14.98
C VAL A 11 19.70 20.04 -14.62
N ALA A 12 18.97 20.53 -15.61
CA ALA A 12 17.96 21.57 -15.42
C ALA A 12 16.89 21.13 -14.42
N GLY A 13 16.70 21.93 -13.36
CA GLY A 13 15.72 21.63 -12.31
C GLY A 13 16.18 20.62 -11.26
N LEU A 14 17.39 20.05 -11.37
CA LEU A 14 17.95 19.20 -10.32
C LEU A 14 18.48 20.04 -9.15
N GLN A 15 18.03 19.72 -7.95
CA GLN A 15 18.37 20.42 -6.72
C GLN A 15 18.62 19.43 -5.57
N LEU A 16 19.47 19.81 -4.63
CA LEU A 16 19.65 19.16 -3.34
C LEU A 16 18.80 19.87 -2.30
N SER A 17 17.78 19.19 -1.79
CA SER A 17 16.96 19.67 -0.68
C SER A 17 17.54 19.19 0.64
N ILE A 18 17.75 20.13 1.58
CA ILE A 18 18.23 19.88 2.93
C ILE A 18 17.13 20.28 3.90
N LYS A 19 16.64 19.30 4.65
CA LYS A 19 15.65 19.54 5.71
C LYS A 19 16.31 20.18 6.93
N PRO A 20 15.54 20.87 7.79
CA PRO A 20 16.06 21.40 9.06
C PRO A 20 16.73 20.33 9.95
N SER A 21 16.32 19.06 9.80
CA SER A 21 16.92 17.91 10.48
C SER A 21 18.28 17.49 9.93
N GLY A 22 18.82 18.17 8.91
CA GLY A 22 20.06 17.81 8.23
C GLY A 22 19.91 16.72 7.16
N ALA A 23 18.73 16.11 7.03
CA ALA A 23 18.48 15.09 6.01
C ALA A 23 18.53 15.70 4.61
N LYS A 24 19.31 15.07 3.71
CA LYS A 24 19.57 15.54 2.36
C LYS A 24 18.87 14.64 1.34
N SER A 25 18.25 15.23 0.33
CA SER A 25 17.56 14.49 -0.73
C SER A 25 17.62 15.22 -2.05
N TRP A 26 17.78 14.48 -3.14
CA TRP A 26 17.74 15.01 -4.49
C TRP A 26 16.29 15.24 -4.90
N ILE A 27 16.01 16.40 -5.48
CA ILE A 27 14.71 16.75 -6.04
C ILE A 27 14.89 17.26 -7.47
N LEU A 28 13.99 16.86 -8.36
CA LEU A 28 13.88 17.37 -9.71
C LEU A 28 12.63 18.22 -9.80
N ARG A 29 12.80 19.52 -9.97
CA ARG A 29 11.73 20.47 -10.16
C ARG A 29 11.47 20.65 -11.65
N THR A 30 10.34 20.11 -12.12
CA THR A 30 9.98 20.13 -13.54
C THR A 30 8.47 20.32 -13.73
N LYS A 31 8.04 20.55 -14.97
CA LYS A 31 6.62 20.65 -15.33
C LYS A 31 6.16 19.27 -15.82
N VAL A 32 5.16 18.70 -15.17
CA VAL A 32 4.49 17.47 -15.59
C VAL A 32 3.08 17.87 -16.04
N GLY A 33 2.78 17.70 -17.33
CA GLY A 33 1.56 18.23 -17.94
C GLY A 33 1.46 19.76 -17.77
N SER A 34 0.43 20.24 -17.07
CA SER A 34 0.23 21.68 -16.80
C SER A 34 0.83 22.16 -15.47
N ARG A 35 1.26 21.25 -14.58
CA ARG A 35 1.64 21.59 -13.20
C ARG A 35 3.15 21.51 -12.99
N ARG A 36 3.69 22.48 -12.23
CA ARG A 36 5.05 22.39 -11.69
C ARG A 36 5.04 21.40 -10.53
N THR A 37 5.96 20.46 -10.53
CA THR A 37 6.03 19.40 -9.52
C THR A 37 7.47 19.10 -9.16
N ASP A 38 7.69 18.87 -7.86
CA ASP A 38 8.98 18.49 -7.31
C ASP A 38 9.00 16.96 -7.18
N ILE A 39 9.88 16.30 -7.93
CA ILE A 39 10.03 14.85 -7.97
C ILE A 39 11.28 14.46 -7.19
N GLY A 40 11.13 13.77 -6.05
CA GLY A 40 12.30 13.29 -5.31
C GLY A 40 13.07 12.23 -6.10
N LEU A 41 14.40 12.27 -6.19
CA LEU A 41 15.20 11.28 -6.90
C LEU A 41 15.94 10.31 -5.96
N GLY A 42 15.90 10.60 -4.66
CA GLY A 42 16.41 9.74 -3.59
C GLY A 42 17.08 10.53 -2.47
N GLY A 43 17.42 9.83 -1.38
CA GLY A 43 18.17 10.39 -0.26
C GLY A 43 19.67 10.38 -0.53
N TYR A 44 20.39 11.40 -0.04
CA TYR A 44 21.84 11.38 0.05
C TYR A 44 22.21 10.85 1.45
N PRO A 45 23.22 9.96 1.62
CA PRO A 45 24.25 9.59 0.65
C PRO A 45 23.91 8.38 -0.23
N ASP A 46 22.83 7.64 0.06
CA ASP A 46 22.47 6.38 -0.63
C ASP A 46 22.38 6.53 -2.16
N VAL A 47 21.96 7.72 -2.62
CA VAL A 47 21.99 8.08 -4.04
C VAL A 47 23.12 9.09 -4.26
N PRO A 48 24.25 8.68 -4.86
CA PRO A 48 25.34 9.58 -5.18
C PRO A 48 24.95 10.54 -6.31
N LEU A 49 25.71 11.63 -6.45
CA LEU A 49 25.44 12.69 -7.44
C LEU A 49 25.32 12.15 -8.88
N ALA A 50 26.19 11.21 -9.27
CA ALA A 50 26.15 10.61 -10.60
C ALA A 50 24.81 9.88 -10.87
N MET A 51 24.34 9.09 -9.90
CA MET A 51 23.02 8.44 -10.01
C MET A 51 21.88 9.43 -9.98
N ALA A 52 22.01 10.54 -9.23
CA ALA A 52 21.01 11.60 -9.24
C ALA A 52 20.91 12.26 -10.62
N HIS A 53 22.03 12.45 -11.33
CA HIS A 53 22.05 12.94 -12.71
C HIS A 53 21.35 11.99 -13.67
N GLU A 54 21.67 10.69 -13.60
CA GLU A 54 21.07 9.65 -14.43
C GLU A 54 19.54 9.59 -14.23
N ARG A 55 19.10 9.44 -12.98
CA ARG A 55 17.67 9.41 -12.63
C ARG A 55 16.93 10.68 -13.04
N ALA A 56 17.58 11.83 -12.96
CA ALA A 56 16.99 13.09 -13.41
C ALA A 56 16.76 13.09 -14.93
N ARG A 57 17.74 12.63 -15.71
CA ARG A 57 17.62 12.53 -17.17
C ARG A 57 16.54 11.53 -17.58
N GLU A 58 16.54 10.34 -16.97
CA GLU A 58 15.50 9.33 -17.19
C GLU A 58 14.11 9.88 -16.92
N THR A 59 13.93 10.54 -15.76
CA THR A 59 12.65 11.12 -15.38
C THR A 59 12.20 12.18 -16.39
N LEU A 60 13.11 13.04 -16.87
CA LEU A 60 12.81 14.02 -17.91
C LEU A 60 12.43 13.36 -19.25
N THR A 61 13.12 12.28 -19.63
CA THR A 61 12.81 11.50 -20.84
C THR A 61 11.43 10.84 -20.74
N SER A 62 11.07 10.25 -19.59
CA SER A 62 9.75 9.67 -19.35
C SER A 62 8.64 10.72 -19.45
N ILE A 63 8.84 11.90 -18.84
CA ILE A 63 7.88 13.03 -18.94
C ILE A 63 7.70 13.47 -20.39
N ARG A 64 8.80 13.59 -21.15
CA ARG A 64 8.75 13.94 -22.59
C ARG A 64 8.00 12.89 -23.42
N SER A 65 8.08 11.63 -23.01
CA SER A 65 7.38 10.50 -23.63
C SER A 65 5.91 10.40 -23.22
N GLY A 66 5.40 11.36 -22.43
CA GLY A 66 4.00 11.39 -21.97
C GLY A 66 3.73 10.54 -20.73
N VAL A 67 4.74 9.92 -20.13
CA VAL A 67 4.61 9.13 -18.89
C VAL A 67 4.70 10.08 -17.70
N ASP A 68 3.69 10.07 -16.82
CA ASP A 68 3.72 10.81 -15.56
C ASP A 68 4.44 9.99 -14.47
N PRO A 69 5.71 10.32 -14.11
CA PRO A 69 6.47 9.57 -13.11
C PRO A 69 5.91 9.71 -11.68
N VAL A 70 5.09 10.74 -11.43
CA VAL A 70 4.39 10.91 -10.15
C VAL A 70 3.22 9.95 -10.05
N ALA A 71 2.48 9.76 -11.14
CA ALA A 71 1.42 8.77 -11.23
C ALA A 71 1.98 7.35 -11.13
N GLU A 72 3.08 7.05 -11.82
CA GLU A 72 3.76 5.75 -11.75
C GLU A 72 4.24 5.46 -10.34
N ARG A 73 4.94 6.40 -9.68
CA ARG A 73 5.37 6.20 -8.28
C ARG A 73 4.21 6.11 -7.29
N ARG A 74 3.09 6.79 -7.53
CA ARG A 74 1.87 6.61 -6.72
C ARG A 74 1.28 5.21 -6.91
N ALA A 75 1.31 4.69 -8.14
CA ALA A 75 0.91 3.33 -8.43
C ALA A 75 1.86 2.31 -7.76
N THR A 76 3.18 2.47 -7.90
CA THR A 76 4.17 1.56 -7.29
C THR A 76 4.16 1.61 -5.76
N ARG A 77 4.06 2.80 -5.14
CA ARG A 77 3.93 2.95 -3.68
C ARG A 77 2.60 2.47 -3.13
N GLY A 78 1.56 2.41 -3.97
CA GLY A 78 0.24 1.90 -3.61
C GLY A 78 0.09 0.38 -3.78
N ALA A 79 1.01 -0.30 -4.46
CA ALA A 79 0.73 -1.62 -5.03
C ALA A 79 1.41 -2.84 -4.37
N ILE A 80 2.55 -2.75 -3.66
CA ILE A 80 3.35 -3.98 -3.47
C ILE A 80 3.51 -4.54 -2.03
N GLU A 81 3.41 -3.76 -0.94
CA GLU A 81 3.67 -4.38 0.38
C GLU A 81 2.43 -4.85 1.16
N TRP A 82 1.28 -4.17 1.07
CA TRP A 82 0.16 -4.41 1.99
C TRP A 82 -1.18 -4.65 1.28
N THR A 83 -1.19 -5.51 0.25
CA THR A 83 -2.45 -6.04 -0.29
C THR A 83 -3.12 -6.95 0.74
N PHE A 84 -4.44 -7.09 0.71
CA PHE A 84 -5.11 -8.00 1.65
C PHE A 84 -4.61 -9.44 1.50
N LYS A 85 -4.32 -9.89 0.27
CA LYS A 85 -3.77 -11.21 0.00
C LYS A 85 -2.40 -11.41 0.65
N THR A 86 -1.46 -10.49 0.46
CA THR A 86 -0.13 -10.58 1.07
C THR A 86 -0.20 -10.56 2.60
N CYS A 87 -1.06 -9.71 3.17
CA CYS A 87 -1.28 -9.64 4.61
C CYS A 87 -1.89 -10.92 5.19
N ALA A 88 -2.90 -11.50 4.51
CA ALA A 88 -3.55 -12.73 4.95
C ALA A 88 -2.58 -13.92 4.93
N LEU A 89 -1.77 -14.04 3.88
CA LEU A 89 -0.73 -15.07 3.79
C LEU A 89 0.33 -14.91 4.89
N ALA A 90 0.76 -13.69 5.17
CA ALA A 90 1.69 -13.41 6.26
C ALA A 90 1.10 -13.76 7.64
N TYR A 91 -0.17 -13.41 7.89
CA TYR A 91 -0.89 -13.79 9.10
C TYR A 91 -0.95 -15.31 9.26
N ILE A 92 -1.35 -16.03 8.21
CA ILE A 92 -1.42 -17.49 8.20
C ILE A 92 -0.04 -18.08 8.48
N LYS A 93 1.02 -17.62 7.81
CA LYS A 93 2.38 -18.12 8.01
C LYS A 93 2.84 -17.98 9.47
N GLU A 94 2.54 -16.86 10.11
CA GLU A 94 2.92 -16.59 11.50
C GLU A 94 2.09 -17.38 12.52
N HIS A 95 0.80 -17.60 12.27
CA HIS A 95 -0.10 -18.25 13.23
C HIS A 95 -0.25 -19.76 13.00
N LYS A 96 0.14 -20.26 11.82
CA LYS A 96 0.12 -21.69 11.48
C LYS A 96 0.84 -22.58 12.50
N PRO A 97 2.01 -22.21 13.06
CA PRO A 97 2.66 -22.99 14.11
C PRO A 97 1.85 -23.11 15.41
N SER A 98 0.99 -22.12 15.72
CA SER A 98 0.15 -22.11 16.91
C SER A 98 -1.16 -22.90 16.72
N TRP A 99 -1.47 -23.34 15.50
CA TRP A 99 -2.69 -24.08 15.22
C TRP A 99 -2.47 -25.58 15.41
N LYS A 100 -3.26 -26.18 16.31
CA LYS A 100 -3.19 -27.61 16.63
C LYS A 100 -3.52 -28.54 15.45
N ASN A 101 -4.21 -28.04 14.42
CA ASN A 101 -4.66 -28.84 13.28
C ASN A 101 -4.08 -28.28 11.97
N VAL A 102 -3.28 -29.10 11.29
CA VAL A 102 -2.60 -28.75 10.04
C VAL A 102 -3.58 -28.33 8.94
N LYS A 103 -4.78 -28.94 8.91
CA LYS A 103 -5.83 -28.64 7.92
C LYS A 103 -6.46 -27.26 8.09
N HIS A 104 -6.31 -26.62 9.26
CA HIS A 104 -6.88 -25.28 9.46
C HIS A 104 -6.23 -24.23 8.57
N GLY A 105 -4.94 -24.36 8.24
CA GLY A 105 -4.29 -23.42 7.31
C GLY A 105 -4.84 -23.51 5.89
N ASP A 106 -5.11 -24.72 5.42
CA ASP A 106 -5.67 -24.93 4.08
C ASP A 106 -7.13 -24.45 4.02
N GLN A 107 -7.91 -24.69 5.09
CA GLN A 107 -9.26 -24.16 5.20
C GLN A 107 -9.31 -22.62 5.21
N TRP A 108 -8.32 -21.96 5.83
CA TRP A 108 -8.21 -20.50 5.78
C TRP A 108 -7.96 -20.02 4.36
N THR A 109 -6.94 -20.57 3.72
CA THR A 109 -6.52 -20.20 2.36
C THR A 109 -7.68 -20.40 1.36
N ASN A 110 -8.30 -21.58 1.34
CA ASN A 110 -9.38 -21.89 0.40
C ASN A 110 -10.59 -20.96 0.53
N THR A 111 -11.00 -20.62 1.76
CA THR A 111 -12.14 -19.71 1.94
C THR A 111 -11.83 -18.26 1.55
N LEU A 112 -10.62 -17.78 1.84
CA LEU A 112 -10.23 -16.42 1.47
C LEU A 112 -10.08 -16.33 -0.04
N GLU A 113 -9.57 -17.38 -0.69
CA GLU A 113 -9.47 -17.49 -2.13
C GLU A 113 -10.81 -17.55 -2.84
N THR A 114 -11.78 -18.27 -2.27
CA THR A 114 -13.11 -18.37 -2.87
C THR A 114 -13.93 -17.08 -2.72
N TYR A 115 -13.90 -16.46 -1.54
CA TYR A 115 -14.88 -15.41 -1.19
C TYR A 115 -14.29 -14.00 -1.07
N VAL A 116 -12.99 -13.84 -0.83
CA VAL A 116 -12.39 -12.53 -0.50
C VAL A 116 -11.43 -12.05 -1.59
N TYR A 117 -10.56 -12.92 -2.09
CA TYR A 117 -9.56 -12.56 -3.10
C TYR A 117 -10.15 -12.04 -4.41
N PRO A 118 -11.27 -12.59 -4.96
CA PRO A 118 -11.85 -12.09 -6.21
C PRO A 118 -12.30 -10.62 -6.13
N HIS A 119 -12.62 -10.13 -4.93
CA HIS A 119 -13.12 -8.77 -4.73
C HIS A 119 -12.06 -7.81 -4.19
N PHE A 120 -11.18 -8.30 -3.32
CA PHE A 120 -10.28 -7.44 -2.55
C PHE A 120 -8.87 -8.01 -2.34
N GLY A 121 -8.50 -9.14 -2.96
CA GLY A 121 -7.19 -9.77 -2.78
C GLY A 121 -6.03 -8.83 -3.11
N ASP A 122 -6.09 -8.20 -4.28
CA ASP A 122 -5.03 -7.34 -4.81
C ASP A 122 -5.16 -5.87 -4.38
N LYS A 123 -6.21 -5.54 -3.62
CA LYS A 123 -6.42 -4.18 -3.15
C LYS A 123 -5.62 -3.94 -1.86
N HIS A 124 -5.08 -2.73 -1.74
CA HIS A 124 -4.34 -2.32 -0.54
C HIS A 124 -5.26 -2.35 0.70
N VAL A 125 -4.77 -2.89 1.82
CA VAL A 125 -5.56 -3.11 3.04
C VAL A 125 -6.17 -1.82 3.63
N ARG A 126 -5.50 -0.68 3.46
CA ARG A 126 -6.04 0.66 3.77
C ARG A 126 -7.34 1.03 3.04
N MET A 127 -7.60 0.43 1.88
CA MET A 127 -8.85 0.67 1.13
C MET A 127 -10.02 -0.13 1.71
N TRP A 128 -9.80 -0.96 2.73
CA TRP A 128 -10.83 -1.81 3.31
C TRP A 128 -11.84 -0.97 4.09
N ARG A 129 -13.13 -1.07 3.73
CA ARG A 129 -14.26 -0.33 4.31
C ARG A 129 -15.47 -1.27 4.56
N HIS A 130 -16.48 -0.80 5.30
CA HIS A 130 -17.78 -1.49 5.50
C HIS A 130 -18.36 -2.11 4.22
N ARG A 131 -18.43 -1.30 3.16
CA ARG A 131 -19.02 -1.75 1.89
C ARG A 131 -18.23 -2.87 1.22
N THR A 132 -16.94 -3.02 1.51
CA THR A 132 -16.12 -4.12 0.99
C THR A 132 -16.54 -5.44 1.61
N SER A 133 -16.72 -5.49 2.94
CA SER A 133 -17.17 -6.70 3.64
C SER A 133 -18.54 -7.17 3.13
N LEU A 134 -19.46 -6.23 2.89
CA LEU A 134 -20.77 -6.53 2.30
C LEU A 134 -20.69 -7.10 0.88
N ARG A 135 -19.72 -6.66 0.06
CA ARG A 135 -19.56 -7.21 -1.30
C ARG A 135 -19.07 -8.66 -1.28
N CYS A 136 -18.20 -9.02 -0.34
CA CYS A 136 -17.69 -10.38 -0.23
C CYS A 136 -18.72 -11.33 0.42
N CYS A 137 -19.38 -10.88 1.50
CA CYS A 137 -20.22 -11.74 2.33
C CYS A 137 -21.71 -11.66 2.01
N GLY A 138 -22.20 -10.51 1.51
CA GLY A 138 -23.62 -10.23 1.31
C GLY A 138 -24.34 -11.21 0.38
N PRO A 139 -23.80 -11.52 -0.82
CA PRO A 139 -24.46 -12.44 -1.77
C PRO A 139 -24.68 -13.85 -1.23
N TYR A 140 -23.85 -14.29 -0.29
CA TYR A 140 -23.86 -15.67 0.22
C TYR A 140 -24.48 -15.79 1.62
N TRP A 141 -24.89 -14.68 2.24
CA TRP A 141 -25.35 -14.65 3.64
C TRP A 141 -26.61 -15.51 3.88
N SER A 142 -27.57 -15.46 2.95
CA SER A 142 -28.83 -16.21 3.07
C SER A 142 -28.66 -17.71 2.80
N THR A 143 -27.67 -18.10 1.98
CA THR A 143 -27.46 -19.50 1.58
C THR A 143 -26.40 -20.22 2.41
N LYS A 144 -25.38 -19.51 2.91
CA LYS A 144 -24.18 -20.08 3.55
C LYS A 144 -23.77 -19.26 4.77
N ASN A 145 -24.72 -19.01 5.66
CA ASN A 145 -24.55 -18.11 6.81
C ASN A 145 -23.33 -18.47 7.67
N GLU A 146 -23.21 -19.74 8.11
CA GLU A 146 -22.09 -20.18 8.96
C GLU A 146 -20.72 -20.00 8.28
N THR A 147 -20.66 -20.18 6.95
CA THR A 147 -19.44 -19.96 6.19
C THR A 147 -19.08 -18.47 6.14
N MET A 148 -20.06 -17.59 5.95
CA MET A 148 -19.84 -16.15 5.92
C MET A 148 -19.44 -15.58 7.29
N VAL A 149 -19.97 -16.12 8.38
CA VAL A 149 -19.52 -15.82 9.75
C VAL A 149 -18.04 -16.16 9.92
N ARG A 150 -17.61 -17.35 9.44
CA ARG A 150 -16.19 -17.75 9.49
C ARG A 150 -15.31 -16.85 8.63
N VAL A 151 -15.72 -16.52 7.40
CA VAL A 151 -14.98 -15.61 6.50
C VAL A 151 -14.83 -14.23 7.13
N ARG A 152 -15.91 -13.69 7.70
CA ARG A 152 -15.90 -12.41 8.42
C ARG A 152 -14.90 -12.42 9.58
N ASN A 153 -14.94 -13.44 10.43
CA ASN A 153 -14.00 -13.58 11.55
C ASN A 153 -12.54 -13.62 11.06
N ARG A 154 -12.26 -14.35 9.98
CA ARG A 154 -10.92 -14.42 9.36
C ARG A 154 -10.42 -13.05 8.91
N ILE A 155 -11.28 -12.27 8.27
CA ILE A 155 -10.97 -10.89 7.86
C ILE A 155 -10.66 -10.03 9.09
N GLU A 156 -11.51 -10.09 10.12
CA GLU A 156 -11.33 -9.30 11.34
C GLU A 156 -10.00 -9.62 12.04
N LEU A 157 -9.59 -10.89 12.08
CA LEU A 157 -8.32 -11.33 12.65
C LEU A 157 -7.11 -10.78 11.89
N VAL A 158 -7.14 -10.82 10.55
CA VAL A 158 -6.05 -10.26 9.72
C VAL A 158 -5.94 -8.74 9.91
N LEU A 159 -7.06 -8.03 9.91
CA LEU A 159 -7.07 -6.57 10.12
C LEU A 159 -6.60 -6.18 11.52
N SER A 160 -7.04 -6.90 12.55
CA SER A 160 -6.62 -6.69 13.93
C SER A 160 -5.13 -6.98 14.14
N TRP A 161 -4.59 -7.99 13.44
CA TRP A 161 -3.16 -8.27 13.42
C TRP A 161 -2.34 -7.15 12.76
N LEU A 162 -2.80 -6.61 11.63
CA LEU A 162 -2.16 -5.45 10.99
C LEU A 162 -2.20 -4.20 11.84
N GLN A 163 -3.29 -4.00 12.58
CA GLN A 163 -3.45 -2.88 13.49
C GLN A 163 -2.41 -2.94 14.63
N ARG A 164 -2.21 -4.11 15.25
CA ARG A 164 -1.18 -4.28 16.30
C ARG A 164 0.23 -3.95 15.81
N ARG A 165 0.50 -4.13 14.52
CA ARG A 165 1.76 -3.80 13.87
C ARG A 165 1.86 -2.34 13.39
N GLY A 166 0.82 -1.53 13.63
CA GLY A 166 0.82 -0.10 13.29
C GLY A 166 0.56 0.21 11.81
N HIS A 167 0.18 -0.77 10.99
CA HIS A 167 -0.03 -0.58 9.55
C HIS A 167 -1.42 -0.02 9.19
N VAL A 168 -2.40 -0.12 10.12
CA VAL A 168 -3.79 0.34 9.93
C VAL A 168 -4.29 1.05 11.19
N ARG A 169 -5.06 2.15 11.04
CA ARG A 169 -5.62 2.94 12.16
C ARG A 169 -7.11 2.58 12.39
N LEU A 170 -7.49 2.43 13.66
CA LEU A 170 -8.68 1.74 14.21
C LEU A 170 -10.06 2.25 13.73
N LEU A 171 -10.17 3.52 13.30
CA LEU A 171 -11.45 4.23 13.37
C LEU A 171 -12.50 3.84 12.31
N GLU A 172 -12.14 3.18 11.20
CA GLU A 172 -13.12 2.87 10.13
C GLU A 172 -13.50 1.39 10.00
N GLN A 173 -12.83 0.46 10.71
CA GLN A 173 -12.90 -0.97 10.37
C GLN A 173 -13.54 -1.86 11.45
N ALA A 174 -13.51 -1.49 12.73
CA ALA A 174 -14.10 -2.30 13.81
C ALA A 174 -15.65 -2.28 13.84
N ALA A 175 -16.28 -1.32 13.15
CA ALA A 175 -17.74 -1.22 13.00
C ALA A 175 -18.28 -1.89 11.72
N CYS A 176 -17.38 -2.19 10.77
CA CYS A 176 -17.65 -2.65 9.40
C CYS A 176 -18.46 -3.96 9.31
N CYS A 177 -18.37 -4.80 10.33
CA CYS A 177 -18.84 -6.17 10.23
C CYS A 177 -19.97 -6.48 11.22
N ARG A 178 -20.17 -5.67 12.27
CA ARG A 178 -21.16 -5.90 13.35
C ARG A 178 -22.61 -5.57 12.97
N GLY A 179 -22.86 -4.98 11.80
CA GLY A 179 -24.18 -4.43 11.44
C GLY A 179 -25.22 -5.41 10.87
N HIS A 180 -24.94 -6.71 10.80
CA HIS A 180 -25.83 -7.70 10.14
C HIS A 180 -26.66 -8.57 11.10
N GLU A 181 -26.66 -8.27 12.41
CA GLU A 181 -27.41 -9.00 13.45
C GLU A 181 -28.78 -8.39 13.77
N ARG A 182 -29.45 -7.75 12.81
CA ARG A 182 -30.87 -7.38 12.93
C ARG A 182 -31.63 -7.78 11.68
#